data_AF-A0A934ZM73-F1
#
_entry.id   AF-A0A934ZM73-F1
#
_cell.length_a   1.000
_cell.length_b   1.000
_cell.length_c   1.000
_cell.angle_alpha   90.00
_cell.angle_beta   90.00
_cell.angle_gamma   90.00
#
_symmetry.space_group_name_H-M   'P 1'
#
loop_
_entity.id
_entity.type
_entity.pdbx_description
1 polymer ?
#
loop_
_entity_poly.entity_id
_entity_poly.type
_entity_poly.pdbx_seq_one_letter_code
_entity_poly.pdbx_strand_id
1 'polypeptide(L)'
;MKKPSEGQTQAQSTGLQQLVERDHNHNCGGFGVHHVCVKVDAVARLPTRFGDFQIVAFWNNRDNKEHIALVHGDVIGASDVPTRLHSECLTGDALGSLRCDCRDQLETALRALASMERGVLLYLRQEGRGIGLVNKVRAYALQEQGLDTVDANRALGFRDDERDYAIAAHMLQSLGVRSIQLMTNNPDKIRQLEQHGITVSGRLPHVMAPNEHNRFYLETKAARSGHFIDLDETERLPEQDDPVIVEGDRKSDPRGAEGEAQAGGVRGRRRWSGRSSRSAHRRWRGCRSPPGRGDLRVHRLPPVGERSCWSPPSPGARGWSRSPRRG
;
A
#
# COMPACT_ATOMS: atom_id res chain seq x y z
N MET A 1 -5.69 19.51 29.50
CA MET A 1 -5.23 19.69 28.09
C MET A 1 -5.37 21.17 27.73
N LYS A 2 -4.28 21.87 27.40
CA LYS A 2 -4.37 23.22 26.82
C LYS A 2 -4.84 23.09 25.37
N LYS A 3 -5.83 23.89 24.95
CA LYS A 3 -6.14 24.06 23.53
C LYS A 3 -4.90 24.69 22.84
N PRO A 4 -4.57 24.32 21.59
CA PRO A 4 -3.63 25.09 20.78
C PRO A 4 -4.11 26.55 20.67
N SER A 5 -3.19 27.51 20.65
CA SER A 5 -3.53 28.92 20.53
C SER A 5 -3.94 29.26 19.09
N GLU A 6 -5.04 29.99 18.93
CA GLU A 6 -5.67 30.29 17.63
C GLU A 6 -4.70 30.93 16.62
N GLY A 7 -3.73 31.73 17.11
CA GLY A 7 -2.71 32.37 16.28
C GLY A 7 -1.74 31.42 15.57
N GLN A 8 -1.51 30.19 16.08
CA GLN A 8 -0.67 29.21 15.37
C GLN A 8 -1.42 28.59 14.17
N THR A 9 -2.72 28.39 14.31
CA THR A 9 -3.56 27.82 13.23
C THR A 9 -3.73 28.79 12.07
N GLN A 10 -3.79 30.11 12.34
CA GLN A 10 -3.90 31.14 11.30
C GLN A 10 -2.62 31.33 10.46
N ALA A 11 -1.44 31.03 11.01
CA ALA A 11 -0.16 31.15 10.30
C ALA A 11 0.23 29.89 9.48
N GLN A 12 -0.35 28.72 9.79
CA GLN A 12 -0.19 27.46 9.03
C GLN A 12 -1.21 27.32 7.89
N SER A 13 -2.44 27.79 8.14
CA SER A 13 -3.19 28.43 7.07
C SER A 13 -2.50 29.74 6.66
N THR A 14 -2.86 30.35 5.53
CA THR A 14 -1.98 31.32 4.83
C THR A 14 -0.74 30.65 4.20
N GLY A 15 0.13 29.96 4.94
CA GLY A 15 1.34 29.32 4.40
C GLY A 15 1.06 28.25 3.33
N LEU A 16 0.22 27.26 3.64
CA LEU A 16 -0.20 26.26 2.64
C LEU A 16 -1.08 26.88 1.54
N GLN A 17 -1.84 27.94 1.83
CA GLN A 17 -2.65 28.68 0.85
C GLN A 17 -1.76 29.44 -0.16
N GLN A 18 -0.59 29.92 0.23
CA GLN A 18 0.39 30.50 -0.71
C GLN A 18 0.89 29.48 -1.73
N LEU A 19 0.86 28.18 -1.43
CA LEU A 19 1.18 27.12 -2.40
C LEU A 19 0.09 26.98 -3.48
N VAL A 20 -1.19 27.18 -3.11
CA VAL A 20 -2.31 27.25 -4.08
C VAL A 20 -2.12 28.44 -5.02
N GLU A 21 -1.83 29.62 -4.48
CA GLU A 21 -1.61 30.84 -5.27
C GLU A 21 -0.38 30.71 -6.20
N ARG A 22 0.72 30.15 -5.69
CA ARG A 22 1.90 29.80 -6.48
C ARG A 22 1.53 28.90 -7.66
N ASP A 23 0.67 27.91 -7.42
CA ASP A 23 0.34 26.89 -8.42
C ASP A 23 -0.84 27.24 -9.34
N HIS A 24 -1.60 28.30 -9.04
CA HIS A 24 -2.78 28.74 -9.82
C HIS A 24 -2.49 28.92 -11.31
N ASN A 25 -1.36 29.58 -11.64
CA ASN A 25 -0.94 29.83 -13.02
C ASN A 25 0.17 28.86 -13.49
N HIS A 26 0.46 27.82 -12.72
CA HIS A 26 1.54 26.88 -13.01
C HIS A 26 1.21 26.11 -14.29
N ASN A 27 1.98 26.33 -15.35
CA ASN A 27 1.81 25.64 -16.62
C ASN A 27 2.99 24.70 -16.89
N CYS A 28 2.79 23.40 -16.66
CA CYS A 28 3.80 22.37 -16.90
C CYS A 28 3.82 22.01 -18.38
N GLY A 29 4.89 22.39 -19.09
CA GLY A 29 5.08 22.07 -20.51
C GLY A 29 5.37 20.59 -20.84
N GLY A 30 5.30 19.69 -19.86
CA GLY A 30 5.70 18.28 -20.00
C GLY A 30 4.57 17.30 -19.66
N PHE A 31 4.35 16.35 -20.57
CA PHE A 31 3.56 15.14 -20.36
C PHE A 31 4.41 13.98 -20.90
N GLY A 32 4.75 12.99 -20.07
CA GLY A 32 5.63 11.89 -20.49
C GLY A 32 6.22 11.09 -19.33
N VAL A 33 6.89 9.98 -19.66
CA VAL A 33 7.39 9.01 -18.66
C VAL A 33 8.49 9.60 -17.74
N HIS A 34 9.18 10.64 -18.20
CA HIS A 34 10.28 11.29 -17.48
C HIS A 34 9.93 12.70 -16.94
N HIS A 35 8.69 13.16 -17.13
CA HIS A 35 8.26 14.51 -16.74
C HIS A 35 6.94 14.45 -15.97
N VAL A 36 7.03 14.20 -14.67
CA VAL A 36 5.89 14.27 -13.74
C VAL A 36 5.77 15.71 -13.22
N CYS A 37 4.53 16.20 -13.16
CA CYS A 37 4.17 17.51 -12.64
C CYS A 37 3.03 17.33 -11.64
N VAL A 38 3.21 17.94 -10.47
CA VAL A 38 2.27 17.92 -9.35
C VAL A 38 2.09 19.35 -8.85
N LYS A 39 0.83 19.74 -8.63
CA LYS A 39 0.44 21.08 -8.17
C LYS A 39 -0.46 20.98 -6.95
N VAL A 40 -0.34 21.92 -6.03
CA VAL A 40 -1.34 22.12 -4.96
C VAL A 40 -2.57 22.79 -5.58
N ASP A 41 -3.70 22.09 -5.55
CA ASP A 41 -4.95 22.53 -6.16
C ASP A 41 -5.89 23.19 -5.14
N ALA A 42 -5.99 22.61 -3.93
CA ALA A 42 -6.82 23.16 -2.86
C ALA A 42 -6.25 22.83 -1.47
N VAL A 43 -6.54 23.70 -0.49
CA VAL A 43 -6.17 23.52 0.92
C VAL A 43 -7.35 23.86 1.83
N ALA A 44 -7.66 23.00 2.79
CA ALA A 44 -8.69 23.24 3.81
C ALA A 44 -8.24 22.75 5.19
N ARG A 45 -8.88 23.24 6.26
CA ARG A 45 -8.76 22.61 7.59
C ARG A 45 -9.57 21.32 7.62
N LEU A 46 -8.99 20.26 8.17
CA LEU A 46 -9.63 18.99 8.40
C LEU A 46 -9.44 18.56 9.88
N PRO A 47 -10.36 18.95 10.78
CA PRO A 47 -10.37 18.38 12.13
C PRO A 47 -10.76 16.90 12.05
N THR A 48 -9.98 16.02 12.67
CA THR A 48 -10.21 14.57 12.66
C THR A 48 -10.29 14.00 14.07
N ARG A 49 -10.78 12.75 14.20
CA ARG A 49 -10.73 11.99 15.46
C ARG A 49 -9.30 11.69 15.96
N PHE A 50 -8.28 11.93 15.14
CA PHE A 50 -6.88 11.67 15.45
C PHE A 50 -6.12 12.95 15.82
N GLY A 51 -6.65 14.13 15.46
CA GLY A 51 -6.02 15.44 15.64
C GLY A 51 -6.48 16.46 14.59
N ASP A 52 -6.04 17.70 14.74
CA ASP A 52 -6.20 18.76 13.74
C ASP A 52 -5.18 18.60 12.60
N PHE A 53 -5.67 18.60 11.36
CA PHE A 53 -4.84 18.61 10.15
C PHE A 53 -5.28 19.72 9.19
N GLN A 54 -4.41 20.06 8.24
CA GLN A 54 -4.81 20.65 6.97
C GLN A 54 -4.81 19.55 5.90
N ILE A 55 -5.87 19.47 5.11
CA ILE A 55 -5.91 18.65 3.91
C ILE A 55 -5.43 19.48 2.73
N VAL A 56 -4.52 18.91 1.94
CA VAL A 56 -3.97 19.49 0.72
C VAL A 56 -4.32 18.54 -0.42
N ALA A 57 -5.07 19.02 -1.42
CA ALA A 57 -5.40 18.26 -2.62
C ALA A 57 -4.40 18.58 -3.74
N PHE A 58 -4.03 17.57 -4.52
CA PHE A 58 -3.04 17.70 -5.59
C PHE A 58 -3.60 17.28 -6.94
N TRP A 59 -3.42 18.15 -7.94
CA TRP A 59 -3.54 17.79 -9.34
C TRP A 59 -2.20 17.21 -9.84
N ASN A 60 -2.26 16.26 -10.77
CA ASN A 60 -1.07 15.70 -11.42
C ASN A 60 -1.29 15.35 -12.91
N ASN A 61 -0.21 15.39 -13.69
CA ASN A 61 -0.21 15.07 -15.13
C ASN A 61 -0.01 13.58 -15.47
N ARG A 62 0.04 12.69 -14.47
CA ARG A 62 0.58 11.32 -14.58
C ARG A 62 -0.49 10.24 -14.58
N ASP A 63 -1.47 10.33 -13.68
CA ASP A 63 -2.52 9.31 -13.53
C ASP A 63 -3.97 9.83 -13.49
N ASN A 64 -4.16 11.15 -13.59
CA ASN A 64 -5.48 11.81 -13.57
C ASN A 64 -6.32 11.47 -12.32
N LYS A 65 -5.68 11.40 -11.15
CA LYS A 65 -6.32 11.22 -9.84
C LYS A 65 -5.94 12.34 -8.88
N GLU A 66 -6.84 12.67 -7.97
CA GLU A 66 -6.59 13.60 -6.88
C GLU A 66 -5.89 12.87 -5.73
N HIS A 67 -4.58 13.04 -5.61
CA HIS A 67 -3.85 12.59 -4.41
C HIS A 67 -4.00 13.65 -3.32
N ILE A 68 -3.94 13.26 -2.05
CA ILE A 68 -4.04 14.21 -0.93
C ILE A 68 -2.87 14.07 0.05
N ALA A 69 -2.55 15.16 0.73
CA ALA A 69 -1.75 15.14 1.95
C ALA A 69 -2.60 15.58 3.15
N LEU A 70 -2.37 14.96 4.30
CA LEU A 70 -2.80 15.43 5.60
C LEU A 70 -1.58 15.97 6.32
N VAL A 71 -1.55 17.28 6.53
CA VAL A 71 -0.43 18.03 7.11
C VAL A 71 -0.78 18.42 8.54
N HIS A 72 0.12 18.12 9.47
CA HIS A 72 0.08 18.58 10.86
C HIS A 72 1.28 19.50 11.13
N GLY A 73 1.06 20.57 11.89
CA GLY A 73 2.09 21.57 12.17
C GLY A 73 2.56 22.34 10.92
N ASP A 74 3.73 22.95 11.01
CA ASP A 74 4.38 23.62 9.87
C ASP A 74 5.46 22.72 9.26
N VAL A 75 5.39 22.53 7.94
CA VAL A 75 6.26 21.64 7.15
C VAL A 75 6.96 22.36 6.00
N ILE A 76 6.62 23.62 5.71
CA ILE A 76 7.14 24.33 4.54
C ILE A 76 8.59 24.75 4.83
N GLY A 77 9.54 24.31 3.98
CA GLY A 77 10.97 24.53 4.22
C GLY A 77 11.53 23.77 5.42
N ALA A 78 10.75 22.88 6.04
CA ALA A 78 11.20 22.08 7.18
C ALA A 78 12.08 20.91 6.73
N SER A 79 12.98 20.50 7.61
CA SER A 79 13.77 19.28 7.50
C SER A 79 13.25 18.22 8.47
N ASP A 80 13.59 16.97 8.18
CA ASP A 80 13.39 15.78 9.02
C ASP A 80 11.91 15.53 9.38
N VAL A 81 11.01 15.94 8.48
CA VAL A 81 9.57 15.91 8.69
C VAL A 81 9.08 14.46 8.79
N PRO A 82 8.47 14.05 9.92
CA PRO A 82 7.85 12.73 10.05
C PRO A 82 6.79 12.54 8.96
N THR A 83 7.01 11.55 8.09
CA THR A 83 6.25 11.40 6.85
C THR A 83 5.76 9.99 6.65
N ARG A 84 4.47 9.82 6.33
CA ARG A 84 3.86 8.53 6.00
C ARG A 84 3.40 8.52 4.54
N LEU A 85 3.88 7.54 3.76
CA LEU A 85 3.30 7.21 2.45
C LEU A 85 2.29 6.07 2.58
N HIS A 86 1.00 6.38 2.50
CA HIS A 86 -0.09 5.42 2.48
C HIS A 86 -0.62 5.22 1.06
N SER A 87 -0.71 3.97 0.61
CA SER A 87 -1.40 3.64 -0.65
C SER A 87 -2.84 3.30 -0.31
N GLU A 88 -3.79 3.92 -1.00
CA GLU A 88 -5.24 3.72 -0.88
C GLU A 88 -5.60 2.23 -0.79
N CYS A 89 -6.44 1.88 0.19
CA CYS A 89 -6.99 0.54 0.36
C CYS A 89 -8.44 0.66 0.85
N LEU A 90 -9.39 0.89 -0.05
CA LEU A 90 -10.80 1.15 0.27
C LEU A 90 -11.38 0.10 1.24
N THR A 91 -11.07 -1.18 0.96
CA THR A 91 -11.53 -2.31 1.77
C THR A 91 -11.03 -2.27 3.21
N GLY A 92 -9.79 -1.85 3.44
CA GLY A 92 -9.25 -1.67 4.80
C GLY A 92 -9.70 -0.34 5.38
N ASP A 93 -9.24 0.75 4.76
CA ASP A 93 -9.29 2.13 5.25
C ASP A 93 -10.72 2.60 5.57
N ALA A 94 -11.72 2.22 4.75
CA ALA A 94 -13.10 2.66 4.91
C ALA A 94 -14.07 1.53 5.32
N LEU A 95 -13.89 0.32 4.77
CA LEU A 95 -14.83 -0.79 4.96
C LEU A 95 -14.47 -1.75 6.11
N GLY A 96 -13.33 -1.54 6.79
CA GLY A 96 -12.95 -2.32 7.98
C GLY A 96 -12.58 -3.78 7.70
N SER A 97 -12.09 -4.10 6.51
CA SER A 97 -11.66 -5.46 6.15
C SER A 97 -10.47 -5.92 6.99
N LEU A 98 -10.62 -7.10 7.60
CA LEU A 98 -9.57 -7.75 8.39
C LEU A 98 -8.52 -8.50 7.53
N ARG A 99 -8.73 -8.60 6.20
CA ARG A 99 -7.80 -9.28 5.27
C ARG A 99 -6.46 -8.54 5.08
N CYS A 100 -6.34 -7.32 5.58
CA CYS A 100 -5.13 -6.51 5.52
C CYS A 100 -5.06 -5.58 6.73
N ASP A 101 -3.85 -5.15 7.07
CA ASP A 101 -3.53 -4.21 8.14
C ASP A 101 -3.57 -2.73 7.71
N CYS A 102 -4.07 -2.42 6.50
CA CYS A 102 -4.01 -1.07 5.93
C CYS A 102 -4.70 -0.02 6.82
N ARG A 103 -5.84 -0.36 7.42
CA ARG A 103 -6.55 0.56 8.33
C ARG A 103 -5.74 0.85 9.59
N ASP A 104 -5.20 -0.19 10.23
CA ASP A 104 -4.41 -0.04 11.46
C ASP A 104 -3.15 0.77 11.17
N GLN A 105 -2.50 0.52 10.02
CA GLN A 105 -1.38 1.33 9.55
C GLN A 105 -1.77 2.81 9.33
N LEU A 106 -2.94 3.09 8.75
CA LEU A 106 -3.43 4.46 8.51
C LEU A 106 -3.75 5.18 9.81
N GLU A 107 -4.59 4.59 10.67
CA GLU A 107 -5.01 5.22 11.92
C GLU A 107 -3.83 5.42 12.88
N THR A 108 -2.90 4.46 12.96
CA THR A 108 -1.70 4.57 13.81
C THR A 108 -0.76 5.67 13.32
N ALA A 109 -0.58 5.81 12.00
CA ALA A 109 0.22 6.91 11.44
C ALA A 109 -0.43 8.27 11.76
N LEU A 110 -1.75 8.40 11.58
CA LEU A 110 -2.46 9.65 11.88
C LEU A 110 -2.35 10.03 13.37
N ARG A 111 -2.51 9.06 14.29
CA ARG A 111 -2.32 9.30 15.74
C ARG A 111 -0.89 9.73 16.05
N ALA A 112 0.12 9.06 15.47
CA ALA A 112 1.52 9.40 15.70
C ALA A 112 1.87 10.81 15.20
N LEU A 113 1.51 11.14 13.95
CA LEU A 113 1.79 12.44 13.34
C LEU A 113 1.10 13.60 14.08
N ALA A 114 -0.14 13.39 14.56
CA ALA A 114 -0.86 14.37 15.38
C ALA A 114 -0.34 14.52 16.82
N SER A 115 0.58 13.65 17.26
CA SER A 115 1.26 13.76 18.56
C SER A 115 2.64 14.39 18.47
N MET A 116 3.14 14.62 17.26
CA MET A 116 4.41 15.27 16.96
C MET A 116 4.21 16.77 16.71
N GLU A 117 5.29 17.57 16.75
CA GLU A 117 5.23 19.01 16.44
C GLU A 117 4.76 19.31 15.01
N ARG A 118 5.10 18.41 14.08
CA ARG A 118 4.79 18.49 12.66
C ARG A 118 4.77 17.09 12.03
N GLY A 119 4.08 16.94 10.90
CA GLY A 119 4.08 15.68 10.16
C GLY A 119 3.24 15.71 8.88
N VAL A 120 3.48 14.77 7.97
CA VAL A 120 2.76 14.64 6.70
C VAL A 120 2.32 13.19 6.47
N LEU A 121 1.04 12.97 6.16
CA LEU A 121 0.59 11.71 5.57
C LEU A 121 0.17 11.96 4.11
N LEU A 122 0.86 11.34 3.16
CA LEU A 122 0.43 11.27 1.77
C LEU A 122 -0.50 10.08 1.59
N TYR A 123 -1.72 10.35 1.11
CA TYR A 123 -2.69 9.34 0.73
C TYR A 123 -2.73 9.24 -0.80
N LEU A 124 -2.05 8.21 -1.31
CA LEU A 124 -1.84 7.99 -2.74
C LEU A 124 -2.95 7.09 -3.29
N ARG A 125 -3.70 7.56 -4.30
CA ARG A 125 -4.82 6.84 -4.93
C ARG A 125 -4.35 5.71 -5.87
N GLN A 126 -3.65 4.75 -5.28
CA GLN A 126 -2.96 3.64 -5.95
C GLN A 126 -3.48 2.28 -5.43
N GLU A 127 -4.81 2.15 -5.35
CA GLU A 127 -5.50 0.94 -4.92
C GLU A 127 -4.97 -0.34 -5.61
N GLY A 128 -4.90 -1.43 -4.84
CA GLY A 128 -4.45 -2.73 -5.31
C GLY A 128 -2.96 -2.84 -5.63
N ARG A 129 -2.12 -1.90 -5.19
CA ARG A 129 -0.73 -1.71 -5.68
C ARG A 129 -0.69 -1.22 -7.14
N GLY A 130 -1.63 -0.35 -7.53
CA GLY A 130 -1.71 0.26 -8.86
C GLY A 130 -2.69 -0.44 -9.81
N ILE A 131 -3.02 -1.72 -9.60
CA ILE A 131 -3.92 -2.50 -10.48
C ILE A 131 -5.41 -2.10 -10.37
N GLY A 132 -5.77 -1.30 -9.35
CA GLY A 132 -7.13 -0.82 -9.11
C GLY A 132 -8.05 -1.80 -8.37
N LEU A 133 -9.16 -1.28 -7.84
CA LEU A 133 -10.09 -2.01 -6.97
C LEU A 133 -10.67 -3.28 -7.61
N VAL A 134 -11.09 -3.20 -8.88
CA VAL A 134 -11.70 -4.33 -9.59
C VAL A 134 -10.74 -5.52 -9.69
N ASN A 135 -9.47 -5.26 -10.01
CA ASN A 135 -8.47 -6.32 -10.14
C ASN A 135 -8.00 -6.85 -8.77
N LYS A 136 -7.97 -6.00 -7.73
CA LYS A 136 -7.79 -6.45 -6.34
C LYS A 136 -8.89 -7.43 -5.90
N VAL A 137 -10.16 -7.15 -6.21
CA VAL A 137 -11.28 -8.06 -5.88
C VAL A 137 -11.18 -9.36 -6.70
N ARG A 138 -10.75 -9.30 -7.97
CA ARG A 138 -10.45 -10.51 -8.77
C ARG A 138 -9.30 -11.33 -8.14
N ALA A 139 -8.25 -10.68 -7.65
CA ALA A 139 -7.14 -11.36 -6.98
C ALA A 139 -7.60 -12.05 -5.69
N TYR A 140 -8.49 -11.43 -4.91
CA TYR A 140 -9.12 -12.09 -3.76
C TYR A 140 -9.95 -13.32 -4.15
N ALA A 141 -10.73 -13.25 -5.24
CA ALA A 141 -11.49 -14.41 -5.71
C ALA A 141 -10.60 -15.58 -6.18
N LEU A 142 -9.38 -15.30 -6.67
CA LEU A 142 -8.37 -16.30 -6.99
C LEU A 142 -7.68 -16.86 -5.73
N GLN A 143 -7.44 -16.02 -4.72
CA GLN A 143 -6.88 -16.46 -3.44
C GLN A 143 -7.85 -17.39 -2.68
N GLU A 144 -9.14 -17.14 -2.77
CA GLU A 144 -10.19 -18.04 -2.26
C GLU A 144 -10.22 -19.41 -2.97
N GLN A 145 -9.61 -19.51 -4.16
CA GLN A 145 -9.41 -20.76 -4.90
C GLN A 145 -8.03 -21.41 -4.61
N GLY A 146 -7.26 -20.86 -3.67
CA GLY A 146 -5.99 -21.43 -3.19
C GLY A 146 -4.73 -20.85 -3.80
N LEU A 147 -4.80 -19.83 -4.66
CA LEU A 147 -3.60 -19.14 -5.17
C LEU A 147 -3.00 -18.22 -4.11
N ASP A 148 -1.68 -18.09 -4.08
CA ASP A 148 -1.04 -17.06 -3.25
C ASP A 148 -1.20 -15.65 -3.87
N THR A 149 -0.78 -14.60 -3.15
CA THR A 149 -0.95 -13.21 -3.61
C THR A 149 -0.14 -12.87 -4.87
N VAL A 150 1.04 -13.48 -5.05
CA VAL A 150 1.90 -13.30 -6.23
C VAL A 150 1.30 -14.03 -7.42
N ASP A 151 0.91 -15.29 -7.24
CA ASP A 151 0.34 -16.10 -8.30
C ASP A 151 -1.02 -15.57 -8.77
N ALA A 152 -1.86 -15.06 -7.86
CA ALA A 152 -3.11 -14.38 -8.21
C ALA A 152 -2.87 -13.11 -9.06
N ASN A 153 -1.84 -12.32 -8.78
CA ASN A 153 -1.51 -11.13 -9.57
C ASN A 153 -0.95 -11.52 -10.96
N ARG A 154 -0.08 -12.54 -11.02
CA ARG A 154 0.47 -13.07 -12.28
C ARG A 154 -0.60 -13.69 -13.17
N ALA A 155 -1.56 -14.42 -12.59
CA ALA A 155 -2.71 -14.96 -13.30
C ALA A 155 -3.62 -13.87 -13.90
N LEU A 156 -3.62 -12.68 -13.32
CA LEU A 156 -4.31 -11.49 -13.84
C LEU A 156 -3.46 -10.64 -14.79
N GLY A 157 -2.18 -11.00 -15.01
CA GLY A 157 -1.27 -10.33 -15.94
C GLY A 157 -0.53 -9.12 -15.40
N PHE A 158 -0.48 -8.92 -14.08
CA PHE A 158 0.19 -7.78 -13.44
C PHE A 158 1.54 -8.18 -12.80
N ARG A 159 2.42 -7.20 -12.59
CA ARG A 159 3.59 -7.35 -11.71
C ARG A 159 3.17 -7.36 -10.24
N ASP A 160 4.11 -7.76 -9.38
CA ASP A 160 3.89 -7.88 -7.93
C ASP A 160 3.66 -6.51 -7.25
N ASP A 161 4.11 -5.42 -7.89
CA ASP A 161 3.88 -4.02 -7.52
C ASP A 161 3.96 -3.12 -8.76
N GLU A 162 2.92 -2.34 -9.06
CA GLU A 162 2.86 -1.41 -10.21
C GLU A 162 2.79 0.07 -9.72
N ARG A 163 3.18 0.34 -8.47
CA ARG A 163 3.14 1.69 -7.90
C ARG A 163 4.29 2.55 -8.39
N ASP A 164 3.95 3.79 -8.73
CA ASP A 164 4.88 4.86 -9.10
C ASP A 164 4.96 5.88 -7.95
N TYR A 165 6.12 5.97 -7.28
CA TYR A 165 6.33 6.95 -6.19
C TYR A 165 6.86 8.31 -6.68
N ALA A 166 7.04 8.54 -7.99
CA ALA A 166 7.41 9.85 -8.52
C ALA A 166 6.38 10.92 -8.13
N ILE A 167 5.08 10.59 -8.19
CA ILE A 167 4.00 11.49 -7.75
C ILE A 167 4.19 11.86 -6.27
N ALA A 168 4.50 10.88 -5.41
CA ALA A 168 4.70 11.12 -3.98
C ALA A 168 5.92 12.01 -3.69
N ALA A 169 7.02 11.83 -4.43
CA ALA A 169 8.17 12.72 -4.36
C ALA A 169 7.81 14.15 -4.78
N HIS A 170 7.15 14.31 -5.93
CA HIS A 170 6.73 15.64 -6.40
C HIS A 170 5.68 16.31 -5.49
N MET A 171 4.83 15.56 -4.78
CA MET A 171 3.97 16.11 -3.71
C MET A 171 4.81 16.70 -2.56
N LEU A 172 5.86 16.01 -2.08
CA LEU A 172 6.74 16.52 -1.02
C LEU A 172 7.54 17.75 -1.46
N GLN A 173 8.04 17.76 -2.70
CA GLN A 173 8.71 18.91 -3.30
C GLN A 173 7.74 20.10 -3.44
N SER A 174 6.50 19.85 -3.88
CA SER A 174 5.47 20.88 -4.03
C SER A 174 5.05 21.50 -2.69
N LEU A 175 5.03 20.71 -1.60
CA LEU A 175 4.89 21.17 -0.22
C LEU A 175 6.13 21.94 0.32
N GLY A 176 7.26 21.90 -0.39
CA GLY A 176 8.50 22.56 0.03
C GLY A 176 9.25 21.86 1.16
N VAL A 177 9.02 20.57 1.40
CA VAL A 177 9.72 19.78 2.43
C VAL A 177 11.15 19.47 1.99
N ARG A 178 12.15 19.71 2.85
CA ARG A 178 13.58 19.56 2.52
C ARG A 178 14.12 18.15 2.75
N SER A 179 13.71 17.51 3.83
CA SER A 179 14.01 16.11 4.15
C SER A 179 12.90 15.49 4.99
N ILE A 180 12.80 14.16 4.96
CA ILE A 180 11.77 13.40 5.67
C ILE A 180 12.34 12.29 6.55
N GLN A 181 11.64 12.01 7.65
CA GLN A 181 11.78 10.76 8.40
C GLN A 181 10.61 9.84 8.02
N LEU A 182 10.88 8.77 7.26
CA LEU A 182 9.84 7.99 6.60
C LEU A 182 9.29 6.86 7.49
N MET A 183 7.99 6.90 7.77
CA MET A 183 7.22 5.88 8.50
C MET A 183 6.96 4.63 7.63
N THR A 184 7.95 3.72 7.57
CA THR A 184 7.91 2.53 6.72
C THR A 184 8.68 1.32 7.28
N ASN A 185 8.16 0.14 6.96
CA ASN A 185 8.87 -1.14 7.07
C ASN A 185 9.34 -1.67 5.70
N ASN A 186 8.90 -1.05 4.60
CA ASN A 186 9.36 -1.41 3.26
C ASN A 186 10.59 -0.54 2.89
N PRO A 187 11.79 -1.13 2.72
CA PRO A 187 13.00 -0.39 2.34
C PRO A 187 12.99 0.10 0.88
N ASP A 188 12.19 -0.51 -0.01
CA ASP A 188 12.10 -0.12 -1.42
C ASP A 188 11.42 1.26 -1.57
N LYS A 189 10.49 1.59 -0.65
CA LYS A 189 9.92 2.94 -0.58
C LYS A 189 10.96 4.03 -0.31
N ILE A 190 11.99 3.72 0.47
CA ILE A 190 13.09 4.66 0.75
C ILE A 190 13.87 4.87 -0.55
N ARG A 191 14.36 3.78 -1.15
CA ARG A 191 15.18 3.85 -2.38
C ARG A 191 14.45 4.54 -3.55
N GLN A 192 13.16 4.28 -3.74
CA GLN A 192 12.38 4.93 -4.81
C GLN A 192 12.17 6.43 -4.56
N LEU A 193 11.97 6.88 -3.32
CA LEU A 193 11.90 8.31 -3.01
C LEU A 193 13.25 9.02 -3.20
N GLU A 194 14.35 8.39 -2.79
CA GLU A 194 15.71 8.90 -3.00
C GLU A 194 16.04 9.02 -4.50
N GLN A 195 15.65 8.03 -5.32
CA GLN A 195 15.78 8.08 -6.78
C GLN A 195 15.01 9.24 -7.44
N HIS A 196 13.95 9.74 -6.80
CA HIS A 196 13.20 10.91 -7.23
C HIS A 196 13.65 12.21 -6.52
N GLY A 197 14.82 12.21 -5.87
CA GLY A 197 15.44 13.40 -5.29
C GLY A 197 14.89 13.83 -3.93
N ILE A 198 14.26 12.91 -3.19
CA ILE A 198 13.84 13.17 -1.80
C ILE A 198 14.92 12.74 -0.83
N THR A 199 15.37 13.68 0.01
CA THR A 199 16.28 13.39 1.12
C THR A 199 15.53 12.64 2.22
N VAL A 200 15.75 11.33 2.35
CA VAL A 200 15.25 10.53 3.48
C VAL A 200 16.32 10.52 4.57
N SER A 201 16.18 11.37 5.59
CA SER A 201 17.16 11.51 6.67
C SER A 201 17.05 10.43 7.75
N GLY A 202 15.94 9.70 7.79
CA GLY A 202 15.76 8.58 8.70
C GLY A 202 14.55 7.71 8.38
N ARG A 203 14.49 6.54 9.02
CA ARG A 203 13.35 5.62 8.97
C ARG A 203 12.69 5.56 10.35
N LEU A 204 11.39 5.79 10.38
CA LEU A 204 10.55 5.52 11.54
C LEU A 204 9.88 4.14 11.33
N PRO A 205 10.09 3.16 12.23
CA PRO A 205 9.38 1.87 12.16
C PRO A 205 7.87 2.05 12.23
N HIS A 206 7.12 1.23 11.48
CA HIS A 206 5.66 1.33 11.38
C HIS A 206 5.01 -0.07 11.46
N VAL A 207 5.28 -0.78 12.55
CA VAL A 207 4.88 -2.18 12.77
C VAL A 207 3.50 -2.26 13.41
N MET A 208 2.60 -3.07 12.84
CA MET A 208 1.30 -3.42 13.42
C MET A 208 1.34 -4.87 13.90
N ALA A 209 0.62 -5.20 14.97
CA ALA A 209 0.48 -6.58 15.41
C ALA A 209 -0.38 -7.38 14.39
N PRO A 210 0.00 -8.62 14.03
CA PRO A 210 -0.81 -9.48 13.18
C PRO A 210 -2.10 -9.92 13.88
N ASN A 211 -3.17 -10.11 13.10
CA ASN A 211 -4.41 -10.75 13.53
C ASN A 211 -4.58 -12.12 12.84
N GLU A 212 -5.59 -12.90 13.24
CA GLU A 212 -5.82 -14.26 12.72
C GLU A 212 -6.07 -14.32 11.20
N HIS A 213 -6.55 -13.23 10.59
CA HIS A 213 -6.88 -13.17 9.16
C HIS A 213 -5.75 -12.62 8.28
N ASN A 214 -4.84 -11.81 8.83
CA ASN A 214 -3.79 -11.15 8.07
C ASN A 214 -2.37 -11.71 8.32
N ARG A 215 -2.18 -12.59 9.31
CA ARG A 215 -0.90 -13.24 9.63
C ARG A 215 -0.17 -13.79 8.39
N PHE A 216 -0.81 -14.70 7.65
CA PHE A 216 -0.26 -15.30 6.42
C PHE A 216 0.13 -14.26 5.34
N TYR A 217 -0.65 -13.17 5.23
CA TYR A 217 -0.36 -12.08 4.31
C TYR A 217 0.86 -11.26 4.74
N LEU A 218 1.05 -11.04 6.04
CA LEU A 218 2.23 -10.35 6.59
C LEU A 218 3.49 -11.23 6.51
N GLU A 219 3.37 -12.53 6.81
CA GLU A 219 4.43 -13.54 6.62
C GLU A 219 4.90 -13.57 5.17
N THR A 220 3.96 -13.65 4.21
CA THR A 220 4.25 -13.60 2.77
C THR A 220 4.99 -12.32 2.38
N LYS A 221 4.63 -11.16 2.95
CA LYS A 221 5.32 -9.88 2.69
C LYS A 221 6.73 -9.81 3.26
N ALA A 222 6.93 -10.32 4.48
CA ALA A 222 8.25 -10.38 5.09
C ALA A 222 9.17 -11.28 4.24
N ALA A 223 8.74 -12.50 3.96
CA ALA A 223 9.53 -13.51 3.26
C ALA A 223 9.82 -13.17 1.78
N ARG A 224 8.82 -12.71 1.02
CA ARG A 224 8.97 -12.48 -0.45
C ARG A 224 9.21 -11.04 -0.87
N SER A 225 8.94 -10.05 -0.02
CA SER A 225 9.05 -8.63 -0.38
C SER A 225 10.01 -7.85 0.52
N GLY A 226 10.85 -8.52 1.30
CA GLY A 226 11.95 -7.91 2.08
C GLY A 226 11.50 -6.81 3.06
N HIS A 227 10.27 -6.87 3.55
CA HIS A 227 9.76 -5.90 4.52
C HIS A 227 10.37 -6.19 5.90
N PHE A 228 10.84 -5.15 6.59
CA PHE A 228 11.30 -5.19 7.97
C PHE A 228 10.11 -5.32 8.94
N ILE A 229 9.49 -6.50 8.94
CA ILE A 229 8.44 -6.89 9.87
C ILE A 229 8.98 -8.06 10.66
N ASP A 230 9.22 -7.85 11.94
CA ASP A 230 9.44 -8.94 12.89
C ASP A 230 8.07 -9.48 13.32
N LEU A 231 7.89 -10.80 13.25
CA LEU A 231 6.61 -11.48 13.47
C LEU A 231 6.65 -12.41 14.69
N ASP A 232 7.83 -12.58 15.31
CA ASP A 232 8.10 -13.62 16.29
C ASP A 232 7.86 -13.12 17.73
N GLU A 233 6.64 -13.37 18.23
CA GLU A 233 6.40 -13.63 19.66
C GLU A 233 6.03 -15.12 19.89
N THR A 234 6.51 -16.04 19.05
CA THR A 234 6.23 -17.48 19.20
C THR A 234 7.39 -18.31 18.65
N GLU A 235 7.85 -19.32 19.41
CA GLU A 235 8.93 -20.22 18.97
C GLU A 235 8.55 -20.94 17.67
N ARG A 236 9.36 -20.74 16.61
CA ARG A 236 9.26 -21.51 15.37
C ARG A 236 9.60 -22.97 15.65
N LEU A 237 8.68 -23.88 15.33
CA LEU A 237 8.95 -25.31 15.43
C LEU A 237 9.83 -25.75 14.24
N PRO A 238 10.87 -26.59 14.44
CA PRO A 238 11.79 -27.00 13.37
C PRO A 238 11.09 -27.66 12.15
N GLU A 239 9.91 -28.23 12.38
CA GLU A 239 9.01 -28.85 11.40
C GLU A 239 8.47 -27.87 10.35
N GLN A 240 8.64 -26.55 10.55
CA GLN A 240 8.20 -25.49 9.63
C GLN A 240 9.29 -25.02 8.65
N ASP A 241 10.53 -25.49 8.82
CA ASP A 241 11.65 -25.19 7.91
C ASP A 241 11.83 -26.27 6.82
N ASP A 242 11.04 -27.35 6.85
CA ASP A 242 11.07 -28.41 5.84
C ASP A 242 10.52 -27.90 4.49
N PRO A 243 11.23 -28.11 3.36
CA PRO A 243 10.75 -27.70 2.05
C PRO A 243 9.51 -28.51 1.63
N VAL A 244 8.52 -27.83 1.04
CA VAL A 244 7.29 -28.46 0.54
C VAL A 244 7.62 -29.43 -0.61
N ILE A 245 7.62 -30.73 -0.33
CA ILE A 245 7.82 -31.77 -1.34
C ILE A 245 6.53 -31.92 -2.16
N VAL A 246 6.55 -31.40 -3.39
CA VAL A 246 5.51 -31.64 -4.39
C VAL A 246 5.85 -32.90 -5.18
N GLU A 247 4.94 -33.88 -5.25
CA GLU A 247 5.14 -35.10 -6.02
C GLU A 247 5.30 -34.79 -7.52
N GLY A 248 6.54 -34.83 -8.00
CA GLY A 248 6.90 -34.66 -9.41
C GLY A 248 8.24 -33.95 -9.64
N ASP A 249 8.67 -33.10 -8.72
CA ASP A 249 9.79 -32.18 -8.98
C ASP A 249 11.16 -32.78 -8.61
N ARG A 250 11.76 -33.53 -9.55
CA ARG A 250 13.11 -34.08 -9.39
C ARG A 250 14.17 -33.06 -9.81
N LYS A 251 14.58 -32.15 -8.91
CA LYS A 251 15.94 -31.53 -8.92
C LYS A 251 16.25 -30.65 -7.70
N SER A 252 16.75 -31.27 -6.62
CA SER A 252 17.98 -30.86 -5.89
C SER A 252 18.14 -31.65 -4.59
N ASP A 253 18.83 -32.79 -4.61
CA ASP A 253 19.33 -33.42 -3.38
C ASP A 253 20.70 -32.79 -3.04
N PRO A 254 20.89 -32.17 -1.86
CA PRO A 254 22.18 -31.60 -1.47
C PRO A 254 23.19 -32.63 -0.94
N ARG A 255 22.84 -33.92 -0.82
CA ARG A 255 23.74 -34.96 -0.30
C ARG A 255 24.63 -35.55 -1.39
N GLY A 256 25.69 -34.81 -1.72
CA GLY A 256 26.71 -35.18 -2.69
C GLY A 256 28.13 -34.82 -2.26
N ALA A 257 28.46 -34.96 -0.97
CA ALA A 257 29.80 -34.70 -0.44
C ALA A 257 30.08 -35.50 0.85
N GLU A 258 30.34 -36.80 0.72
CA GLU A 258 30.96 -37.58 1.80
C GLU A 258 32.49 -37.48 1.68
N GLY A 259 33.14 -37.04 2.75
CA GLY A 259 34.59 -36.98 2.90
C GLY A 259 34.97 -37.28 4.35
N GLU A 260 35.84 -38.26 4.56
CA GLU A 260 36.11 -38.91 5.85
C GLU A 260 36.89 -38.00 6.84
N ALA A 261 36.54 -38.05 8.13
CA ALA A 261 37.53 -38.00 9.25
C ALA A 261 36.95 -38.27 10.66
N GLN A 262 37.32 -39.43 11.22
CA GLN A 262 37.82 -39.66 12.60
C GLN A 262 37.10 -39.10 13.86
N ALA A 263 36.50 -40.05 14.59
CA ALA A 263 36.65 -40.34 16.03
C ALA A 263 36.98 -39.21 17.05
N GLY A 264 36.04 -38.99 17.98
CA GLY A 264 36.27 -38.38 19.29
C GLY A 264 35.05 -38.57 20.19
N GLY A 265 35.18 -39.24 21.34
CA GLY A 265 34.03 -39.58 22.21
C GLY A 265 33.86 -38.64 23.40
N VAL A 266 32.76 -38.81 24.16
CA VAL A 266 32.71 -38.82 25.65
C VAL A 266 31.30 -39.17 26.15
N ARG A 267 31.22 -39.69 27.37
CA ARG A 267 30.02 -40.24 28.04
C ARG A 267 29.10 -39.16 28.64
N GLY A 268 27.78 -39.37 28.68
CA GLY A 268 26.86 -38.50 29.43
C GLY A 268 25.47 -39.09 29.70
N ARG A 269 25.21 -39.56 30.93
CA ARG A 269 23.89 -39.96 31.46
C ARG A 269 22.94 -38.73 31.47
N ARG A 270 21.59 -38.80 31.48
CA ARG A 270 20.71 -39.64 32.33
C ARG A 270 19.29 -39.80 31.73
N ARG A 271 18.59 -40.81 32.25
CA ARG A 271 17.18 -41.16 32.03
C ARG A 271 16.27 -40.33 32.95
N TRP A 272 15.19 -39.74 32.43
CA TRP A 272 14.02 -39.32 33.23
C TRP A 272 12.75 -39.94 32.64
N SER A 273 11.86 -40.39 33.52
CA SER A 273 10.62 -41.09 33.18
C SER A 273 9.42 -40.25 33.62
N GLY A 274 8.61 -39.80 32.67
CA GLY A 274 7.32 -39.14 32.91
C GLY A 274 6.20 -39.97 32.31
N ARG A 275 5.18 -40.32 33.11
CA ARG A 275 4.07 -41.20 32.72
C ARG A 275 2.74 -40.54 33.06
N SER A 276 1.97 -40.21 32.03
CA SER A 276 0.52 -39.92 32.08
C SER A 276 0.11 -39.59 30.64
N SER A 277 -1.06 -39.87 30.11
CA SER A 277 -2.17 -40.78 30.41
C SER A 277 -3.20 -40.37 29.35
N ARG A 278 -3.73 -41.34 28.59
CA ARG A 278 -4.67 -41.06 27.49
C ARG A 278 -5.89 -40.29 27.99
N SER A 279 -6.36 -39.33 27.19
CA SER A 279 -7.79 -39.03 27.08
C SER A 279 -8.17 -39.10 25.61
N ALA A 280 -9.38 -39.60 25.33
CA ALA A 280 -9.83 -39.98 24.00
C ALA A 280 -11.12 -39.24 23.63
N HIS A 281 -11.56 -39.45 22.38
CA HIS A 281 -12.81 -38.98 21.75
C HIS A 281 -12.77 -37.54 21.19
N ARG A 282 -13.43 -37.24 20.05
CA ARG A 282 -14.29 -38.05 19.16
C ARG A 282 -13.86 -37.89 17.69
N ARG A 283 -13.93 -38.99 16.91
CA ARG A 283 -14.13 -38.89 15.45
C ARG A 283 -15.55 -38.38 15.19
N TRP A 284 -15.72 -37.49 14.21
CA TRP A 284 -16.97 -37.38 13.47
C TRP A 284 -16.76 -37.88 12.03
N ARG A 285 -17.66 -38.76 11.60
CA ARG A 285 -17.90 -39.06 10.18
C ARG A 285 -18.75 -37.87 9.67
N GLY A 286 -18.57 -37.32 8.48
CA GLY A 286 -18.31 -38.00 7.22
C GLY A 286 -19.59 -37.98 6.39
N CYS A 287 -19.84 -36.87 5.67
CA CYS A 287 -20.86 -36.79 4.63
C CYS A 287 -20.17 -36.63 3.28
N ARG A 288 -20.32 -37.61 2.39
CA ARG A 288 -19.93 -37.50 0.98
C ARG A 288 -21.16 -37.14 0.14
N SER A 289 -20.93 -36.48 -0.99
CA SER A 289 -21.86 -36.41 -2.12
C SER A 289 -21.04 -36.42 -3.42
N PRO A 290 -21.65 -36.82 -4.57
CA PRO A 290 -20.94 -37.55 -5.62
C PRO A 290 -20.22 -36.65 -6.65
N PRO A 291 -19.32 -37.22 -7.48
CA PRO A 291 -18.59 -36.47 -8.49
C PRO A 291 -19.46 -36.16 -9.73
N GLY A 292 -19.83 -34.90 -9.89
CA GLY A 292 -20.32 -34.39 -11.18
C GLY A 292 -19.15 -34.20 -12.14
N ARG A 293 -19.14 -34.92 -13.28
CA ARG A 293 -18.22 -34.62 -14.39
C ARG A 293 -18.72 -33.36 -15.09
N GLY A 294 -17.88 -32.33 -15.16
CA GLY A 294 -18.14 -31.13 -15.95
C GLY A 294 -16.84 -30.62 -16.56
N ASP A 295 -16.71 -30.72 -17.88
CA ASP A 295 -15.60 -30.14 -18.63
C ASP A 295 -15.64 -28.61 -18.52
N LEU A 296 -14.80 -28.04 -17.65
CA LEU A 296 -14.55 -26.61 -17.64
C LEU A 296 -13.58 -26.24 -18.77
N ARG A 297 -14.13 -26.12 -19.99
CA ARG A 297 -13.47 -25.43 -21.09
C ARG A 297 -13.28 -23.96 -20.71
N VAL A 298 -12.03 -23.56 -20.45
CA VAL A 298 -11.68 -22.16 -20.23
C VAL A 298 -11.86 -21.40 -21.55
N HIS A 299 -13.02 -20.75 -21.71
CA HIS A 299 -13.22 -19.80 -22.79
C HIS A 299 -12.34 -18.57 -22.55
N ARG A 300 -11.29 -18.41 -23.36
CA ARG A 300 -10.62 -17.10 -23.52
C ARG A 300 -11.68 -16.09 -23.97
N LEU A 301 -11.99 -15.12 -23.10
CA LEU A 301 -12.70 -13.92 -23.53
C LEU A 301 -11.78 -13.10 -24.45
N PRO A 302 -12.30 -12.49 -25.52
CA PRO A 302 -11.49 -11.66 -26.41
C PRO A 302 -10.99 -10.41 -25.68
N PRO A 303 -9.84 -9.84 -26.09
CA PRO A 303 -9.38 -8.58 -25.54
C PRO A 303 -10.42 -7.48 -25.79
N VAL A 304 -10.59 -6.59 -24.81
CA VAL A 304 -11.50 -5.43 -24.93
C VAL A 304 -10.92 -4.48 -25.96
N GLY A 305 -11.46 -4.52 -27.17
CA GLY A 305 -11.08 -3.64 -28.27
C GLY A 305 -11.57 -2.21 -28.06
N GLU A 306 -10.80 -1.26 -28.58
CA GLU A 306 -11.07 0.18 -28.51
C GLU A 306 -12.40 0.56 -29.16
N ARG A 307 -13.21 1.34 -28.41
CA ARG A 307 -14.25 2.30 -28.83
C ARG A 307 -14.91 2.85 -27.55
N SER A 308 -15.27 4.12 -27.42
CA SER A 308 -15.14 5.26 -28.34
C SER A 308 -15.19 6.56 -27.52
N CYS A 309 -14.40 7.57 -27.90
CA CYS A 309 -14.42 8.88 -27.25
C CYS A 309 -15.82 9.52 -27.30
N TRP A 310 -16.36 9.91 -26.15
CA TRP A 310 -17.43 10.89 -26.09
C TRP A 310 -16.85 12.27 -26.40
N SER A 311 -17.20 12.83 -27.55
CA SER A 311 -16.91 14.24 -27.87
C SER A 311 -18.05 15.13 -27.36
N PRO A 312 -17.77 16.25 -26.65
CA PRO A 312 -18.80 17.22 -26.31
C PRO A 312 -19.26 17.99 -27.57
N PRO A 313 -20.52 18.43 -27.64
CA PRO A 313 -21.01 19.19 -28.78
C PRO A 313 -20.36 20.58 -28.83
N SER A 314 -19.79 20.95 -29.99
CA SER A 314 -19.25 22.29 -30.22
C SER A 314 -20.37 23.32 -30.43
N PRO A 315 -20.24 24.56 -29.94
CA PRO A 315 -21.27 25.60 -30.12
C PRO A 315 -21.25 26.14 -31.57
N GLY A 316 -22.24 25.75 -32.36
CA GLY A 316 -22.40 26.21 -33.74
C GLY A 316 -22.91 27.64 -33.83
N ALA A 317 -22.02 28.60 -34.09
CA ALA A 317 -22.41 29.97 -34.43
C ALA A 317 -22.73 30.10 -35.94
N ARG A 318 -23.99 30.46 -36.24
CA ARG A 318 -24.54 31.14 -37.45
C ARG A 318 -26.08 31.02 -37.39
N GLY A 319 -26.89 32.02 -37.71
CA GLY A 319 -26.60 33.39 -38.13
C GLY A 319 -27.77 33.96 -38.96
N TRP A 320 -28.54 34.86 -38.36
CA TRP A 320 -29.41 35.88 -39.01
C TRP A 320 -30.53 35.42 -39.98
N SER A 321 -31.76 35.83 -39.67
CA SER A 321 -32.53 36.67 -40.59
C SER A 321 -33.47 37.61 -39.83
N ARG A 322 -33.58 38.87 -40.30
CA ARG A 322 -34.53 39.88 -39.81
C ARG A 322 -35.81 39.83 -40.64
N SER A 323 -36.96 40.15 -40.04
CA SER A 323 -37.93 41.09 -40.64
C SER A 323 -39.03 41.54 -39.64
N PRO A 324 -39.71 42.68 -39.89
CA PRO A 324 -40.31 43.48 -38.81
C PRO A 324 -41.83 43.71 -38.89
N ARG A 325 -42.41 44.18 -37.78
CA ARG A 325 -43.52 45.17 -37.63
C ARG A 325 -43.55 45.55 -36.15
N ARG A 326 -43.43 46.83 -35.76
CA ARG A 326 -44.42 47.93 -35.81
C ARG A 326 -45.73 47.56 -35.09
N GLY A 327 -46.00 48.29 -34.02
CA GLY A 327 -47.06 48.10 -33.03
C GLY A 327 -46.59 48.78 -31.76
#